data_AF-A0A8T4UE40-F1
#
_entry.id   AF-A0A8T4UE40-F1
#
_cell.length_a   1.000
_cell.length_b   1.000
_cell.length_c   1.000
_cell.angle_alpha   90.00
_cell.angle_beta   90.00
_cell.angle_gamma   90.00
#
_symmetry.space_group_name_H-M   'P 1'
#
loop_
_entity.id
_entity.type
_entity.pdbx_description
1 polymer ?
#
loop_
_entity_poly.entity_id
_entity_poly.type
_entity_poly.pdbx_seq_one_letter_code
_entity_poly.pdbx_strand_id
1 'polypeptide(L)'
;MKLREELSKVNLGNKEEYARIFSKLVKQSKNNKLKFKVGVFDKGKYYLVNEENRGGSYFIHIVPKEVYPLFCKMQKEIPHSPLGFTVLAGKLNNKEVRISCFGVQCNLLGKSLF
;
A
#
# COMPACT_ATOMS: atom_id res chain seq x y z
N MET A 1 18.48 0.36 9.05
CA MET A 1 19.32 1.07 8.05
C MET A 1 19.41 0.27 6.73
N LYS A 2 19.83 -1.00 6.77
CA LYS A 2 19.99 -1.89 5.60
C LYS A 2 18.77 -2.05 4.66
N LEU A 3 17.57 -2.31 5.19
CA LEU A 3 16.39 -2.55 4.33
C LEU A 3 15.94 -1.31 3.51
N ARG A 4 16.16 -0.09 4.02
CA ARG A 4 15.84 1.14 3.27
C ARG A 4 16.82 1.37 2.11
N GLU A 5 18.08 1.00 2.30
CA GLU A 5 19.10 1.02 1.25
C GLU A 5 18.88 -0.08 0.21
N GLU A 6 18.37 -1.24 0.62
CA GLU A 6 17.90 -2.26 -0.33
C GLU A 6 16.74 -1.72 -1.18
N LEU A 7 15.77 -1.02 -0.56
CA LEU A 7 14.63 -0.45 -1.28
C LEU A 7 15.05 0.58 -2.31
N SER A 8 16.02 1.46 -1.99
CA SER A 8 16.47 2.51 -2.91
C SER A 8 17.21 1.97 -4.14
N LYS A 9 17.73 0.74 -4.07
CA LYS A 9 18.40 0.06 -5.19
C LYS A 9 17.42 -0.63 -6.15
N VAL A 10 16.16 -0.84 -5.75
CA VAL A 10 15.18 -1.50 -6.61
C VAL A 10 14.69 -0.53 -7.69
N ASN A 11 14.88 -0.89 -8.96
CA ASN A 11 14.29 -0.17 -10.06
C ASN A 11 12.84 -0.63 -10.27
N LEU A 12 11.88 0.13 -9.73
CA LEU A 12 10.45 -0.10 -9.94
C LEU A 12 10.04 0.31 -11.37
N GLY A 13 9.49 -0.62 -12.13
CA GLY A 13 8.90 -0.32 -13.43
C GLY A 13 7.55 0.40 -13.29
N ASN A 14 7.27 1.34 -14.20
CA ASN A 14 5.94 1.95 -14.38
C ASN A 14 5.32 2.56 -13.09
N LYS A 15 6.07 3.42 -12.42
CA LYS A 15 5.70 4.06 -11.14
C LYS A 15 4.41 4.87 -11.23
N GLU A 16 4.15 5.49 -12.38
CA GLU A 16 2.93 6.25 -12.66
C GLU A 16 1.69 5.37 -12.59
N GLU A 17 1.77 4.13 -13.08
CA GLU A 17 0.66 3.18 -13.03
C GLU A 17 0.31 2.83 -11.58
N TYR A 18 1.30 2.60 -10.72
CA TYR A 18 1.06 2.36 -9.29
C TYR A 18 0.44 3.57 -8.60
N ALA A 19 0.86 4.79 -8.94
CA ALA A 19 0.24 6.00 -8.43
C ALA A 19 -1.23 6.15 -8.89
N ARG A 20 -1.52 5.79 -10.14
CA ARG A 20 -2.90 5.76 -10.67
C ARG A 20 -3.77 4.75 -9.94
N ILE A 21 -3.25 3.53 -9.68
CA ILE A 21 -3.94 2.49 -8.91
C ILE A 21 -4.21 2.97 -7.48
N PHE A 22 -3.21 3.59 -6.84
CA PHE A 22 -3.31 4.17 -5.51
C PHE A 22 -4.44 5.21 -5.43
N SER A 23 -4.41 6.21 -6.32
CA SER A 23 -5.47 7.24 -6.40
C SER A 23 -6.85 6.62 -6.63
N LYS A 24 -6.96 5.63 -7.53
CA LYS A 24 -8.21 4.92 -7.80
C LYS A 24 -8.76 4.23 -6.55
N LEU A 25 -7.93 3.50 -5.81
CA LEU A 25 -8.35 2.81 -4.60
C LEU A 25 -8.77 3.80 -3.50
N VAL A 26 -8.04 4.91 -3.34
CA VAL A 26 -8.42 5.98 -2.41
C VAL A 26 -9.79 6.56 -2.75
N LYS A 27 -10.04 6.86 -4.03
CA LYS A 27 -11.35 7.35 -4.51
C LYS A 27 -12.45 6.30 -4.32
N GLN A 28 -12.17 5.01 -4.55
CA GLN A 28 -13.13 3.93 -4.34
C GLN A 28 -13.49 3.77 -2.86
N SER A 29 -12.50 3.85 -1.96
CA SER A 29 -12.72 3.78 -0.51
C SER A 29 -13.57 4.94 -0.01
N LYS A 30 -13.25 6.18 -0.41
CA LYS A 30 -14.04 7.37 -0.04
C LYS A 30 -15.50 7.31 -0.50
N ASN A 31 -15.76 6.62 -1.60
CA ASN A 31 -17.10 6.44 -2.17
C ASN A 31 -17.80 5.14 -1.70
N ASN A 32 -17.27 4.45 -0.68
CA ASN A 32 -17.79 3.17 -0.17
C ASN A 32 -17.93 2.07 -1.24
N LYS A 33 -17.10 2.11 -2.29
CA LYS A 33 -17.11 1.13 -3.41
C LYS A 33 -16.08 0.01 -3.22
N LEU A 34 -15.34 0.02 -2.12
CA LEU A 34 -14.24 -0.89 -1.89
C LEU A 34 -14.75 -2.15 -1.17
N LYS A 35 -14.46 -3.33 -1.73
CA LYS A 35 -14.69 -4.62 -1.06
C LYS A 35 -13.41 -5.03 -0.34
N PHE A 36 -13.49 -5.23 0.96
CA PHE A 36 -12.35 -5.64 1.79
C PHE A 36 -12.45 -7.13 2.13
N LYS A 37 -11.33 -7.84 1.96
CA LYS A 37 -11.13 -9.22 2.41
C LYS A 37 -9.67 -9.35 2.80
N VAL A 38 -9.38 -9.89 3.98
CA VAL A 38 -8.01 -10.13 4.44
C VAL A 38 -7.32 -11.15 3.53
N GLY A 39 -6.05 -10.90 3.20
CA GLY A 39 -5.22 -11.79 2.41
C GLY A 39 -4.30 -11.06 1.44
N VAL A 40 -3.52 -11.86 0.70
CA VAL A 40 -2.65 -11.41 -0.38
C VAL A 40 -3.29 -11.79 -1.71
N PHE A 41 -3.49 -10.81 -2.60
CA PHE A 41 -4.12 -11.01 -3.90
C PHE A 41 -3.16 -10.62 -5.03
N ASP A 42 -2.81 -11.56 -5.89
CA ASP A 42 -2.02 -11.28 -7.10
C ASP A 42 -2.88 -10.51 -8.13
N LYS A 43 -2.37 -9.38 -8.61
CA LYS A 43 -2.98 -8.52 -9.64
C LYS A 43 -2.12 -8.45 -10.91
N GLY A 44 -1.28 -9.45 -11.15
CA GLY A 44 -0.37 -9.54 -12.28
C GLY A 44 0.92 -8.75 -12.05
N LYS A 45 0.81 -7.42 -11.96
CA LYS A 45 1.98 -6.50 -11.82
C LYS A 45 2.30 -6.10 -10.38
N TYR A 46 1.40 -6.37 -9.45
CA TYR A 46 1.55 -6.05 -8.03
C TYR A 46 0.72 -7.03 -7.19
N TYR A 47 1.01 -7.07 -5.91
CA TYR A 47 0.16 -7.69 -4.91
C TYR A 47 -0.68 -6.62 -4.20
N LEU A 48 -1.96 -6.93 -4.00
CA LEU A 48 -2.80 -6.21 -3.05
C LEU A 48 -2.76 -6.97 -1.73
N VAL A 49 -2.16 -6.40 -0.70
CA VAL A 49 -2.07 -7.01 0.63
C VAL A 49 -3.08 -6.31 1.55
N ASN A 50 -4.12 -7.05 1.92
CA ASN A 50 -5.17 -6.57 2.80
C ASN A 50 -5.01 -7.18 4.19
N GLU A 51 -4.87 -6.35 5.21
CA GLU A 51 -4.65 -6.81 6.58
C GLU A 51 -5.47 -6.00 7.58
N GLU A 52 -5.80 -6.61 8.72
CA GLU A 52 -6.31 -5.90 9.87
C GLU A 52 -5.13 -5.54 10.80
N ASN A 53 -5.07 -4.27 11.22
CA ASN A 53 -4.13 -3.87 12.27
C ASN A 53 -4.76 -4.10 13.66
N ARG A 54 -3.92 -4.39 14.67
CA ARG A 54 -4.27 -4.39 16.11
C ARG A 54 -4.99 -3.11 16.57
N GLY A 55 -4.77 -1.97 15.90
CA GLY A 55 -5.49 -0.71 16.14
C GLY A 55 -6.90 -0.62 15.52
N GLY A 56 -7.47 -1.72 15.04
CA GLY A 56 -8.85 -1.76 14.51
C GLY A 56 -9.04 -1.10 13.15
N SER A 57 -7.95 -0.79 12.43
CA SER A 57 -7.99 -0.25 11.06
C SER A 57 -7.80 -1.36 10.03
N TYR A 58 -8.44 -1.22 8.86
CA TYR A 58 -8.11 -1.98 7.67
C TYR A 58 -6.95 -1.32 6.93
N PHE A 59 -5.97 -2.12 6.53
CA PHE A 59 -4.85 -1.69 5.70
C PHE A 59 -4.91 -2.39 4.34
N ILE A 60 -4.71 -1.62 3.29
CA ILE A 60 -4.64 -2.09 1.91
C ILE A 60 -3.32 -1.57 1.34
N HIS A 61 -2.36 -2.48 1.15
CA HIS A 61 -1.06 -2.14 0.58
C HIS A 61 -1.02 -2.53 -0.88
N ILE A 62 -0.59 -1.60 -1.73
CA ILE A 62 -0.22 -1.85 -3.12
C ILE A 62 1.28 -2.12 -3.13
N VAL A 63 1.69 -3.36 -3.46
CA VAL A 63 3.09 -3.78 -3.39
C VAL A 63 3.54 -4.28 -4.76
N PRO A 64 4.36 -3.50 -5.51
CA PRO A 64 4.96 -3.99 -6.75
C PRO A 64 5.74 -5.29 -6.53
N LYS A 65 5.73 -6.19 -7.51
CA LYS A 65 6.31 -7.54 -7.36
C LYS A 65 7.81 -7.48 -7.10
N GLU A 66 8.49 -6.50 -7.69
CA GLU A 66 9.92 -6.25 -7.58
C GLU A 66 10.36 -5.96 -6.13
N VAL A 67 9.48 -5.37 -5.33
CA VAL A 67 9.76 -5.00 -3.93
C VAL A 67 9.00 -5.87 -2.92
N TYR A 68 8.20 -6.85 -3.39
CA TYR A 68 7.40 -7.71 -2.51
C TYR A 68 8.24 -8.53 -1.51
N PRO A 69 9.37 -9.15 -1.89
CA PRO A 69 10.22 -9.84 -0.92
C PRO A 69 10.73 -8.92 0.20
N LEU A 70 11.02 -7.66 -0.15
CA LEU A 70 11.49 -6.66 0.81
C LEU A 70 10.36 -6.17 1.73
N PHE A 71 9.16 -6.00 1.18
CA PHE A 71 7.95 -5.73 1.96
C PHE A 71 7.70 -6.81 3.02
N CYS A 72 7.79 -8.09 2.66
CA CYS A 72 7.62 -9.19 3.61
C CYS A 72 8.70 -9.21 4.70
N LYS A 73 9.96 -8.88 4.36
CA LYS A 73 11.03 -8.73 5.37
C LYS A 73 10.71 -7.60 6.35
N MET A 74 10.32 -6.42 5.84
CA MET A 74 9.98 -5.27 6.68
C MET A 74 8.76 -5.54 7.56
N GLN A 75 7.73 -6.24 7.08
CA GLN A 75 6.58 -6.64 7.90
C GLN A 75 7.00 -7.48 9.12
N LYS A 76 7.99 -8.37 8.96
CA LYS A 76 8.48 -9.23 10.05
C LYS A 76 9.35 -8.46 11.04
N GLU A 77 10.24 -7.62 10.53
CA GLU A 77 11.21 -6.89 11.38
C GLU A 77 10.59 -5.69 12.10
N ILE A 78 9.66 -4.99 11.46
CA ILE A 78 9.05 -3.75 11.98
C ILE A 78 7.52 -3.76 11.82
N PRO A 79 6.80 -4.70 12.46
CA PRO A 79 5.36 -4.94 12.24
C PRO A 79 4.44 -3.77 12.60
N HIS A 80 4.95 -2.75 13.30
CA HIS A 80 4.19 -1.57 13.73
C HIS A 80 4.57 -0.29 12.97
N SER A 81 5.56 -0.36 12.08
CA SER A 81 6.01 0.81 11.31
C SER A 81 5.22 0.95 10.00
N PRO A 82 4.86 2.18 9.57
CA PRO A 82 4.36 2.40 8.23
C PRO A 82 5.38 1.92 7.19
N LEU A 83 4.94 1.02 6.30
CA LEU A 83 5.81 0.41 5.31
C LEU A 83 5.90 1.25 4.04
N GLY A 84 4.91 2.08 3.75
CA GLY A 84 4.90 2.98 2.60
C GLY A 84 4.15 4.27 2.89
N PHE A 85 4.07 5.13 1.87
CA PHE A 85 3.22 6.31 1.94
C PHE A 85 1.77 5.86 2.14
N THR A 86 1.17 6.27 3.25
CA THR A 86 -0.13 5.77 3.71
C THR A 86 -1.08 6.93 3.90
N VAL A 87 -2.32 6.77 3.44
CA VAL A 87 -3.39 7.76 3.64
C VAL A 87 -4.61 7.12 4.30
N LEU A 88 -5.29 7.90 5.14
CA LEU A 88 -6.62 7.56 5.63
C LEU A 88 -7.62 7.80 4.48
N ALA A 89 -8.27 6.74 4.03
CA ALA A 89 -9.10 6.71 2.82
C ALA A 89 -10.60 6.55 3.10
N GLY A 90 -11.03 6.76 4.35
CA GLY A 90 -12.43 6.68 4.77
C GLY A 90 -12.67 5.61 5.81
N LYS A 91 -13.90 5.09 5.86
CA LYS A 91 -14.32 4.05 6.79
C LYS A 91 -15.10 2.95 6.07
N LEU A 92 -14.94 1.71 6.53
CA LEU A 92 -15.70 0.55 6.08
C LEU A 92 -16.11 -0.25 7.32
N ASN A 93 -17.40 -0.56 7.48
CA ASN A 93 -17.93 -1.26 8.67
C ASN A 93 -17.47 -0.61 9.99
N ASN A 94 -17.55 0.72 10.08
CA ASN A 94 -17.09 1.55 11.20
C ASN A 94 -15.58 1.49 11.53
N LYS A 95 -14.77 0.76 10.74
CA LYS A 95 -13.31 0.74 10.86
C LYS A 95 -12.67 1.71 9.87
N GLU A 96 -11.59 2.38 10.28
CA GLU A 96 -10.79 3.21 9.37
C GLU A 96 -10.17 2.37 8.27
N VAL A 97 -10.16 2.89 7.04
CA VAL A 97 -9.46 2.26 5.90
C VAL A 97 -8.23 3.08 5.58
N ARG A 98 -7.07 2.44 5.61
CA ARG A 98 -5.78 3.02 5.25
C ARG A 98 -5.26 2.36 4.00
N ILE A 99 -4.85 3.17 3.04
CA ILE A 99 -4.30 2.68 1.78
C ILE A 99 -2.85 3.13 1.70
N SER A 100 -1.97 2.21 1.33
CA SER A 100 -0.55 2.49 1.14
C SER A 100 -0.08 2.02 -0.24
N CYS A 101 1.04 2.59 -0.70
CA CYS A 101 1.78 2.06 -1.84
C CYS A 101 3.27 1.95 -1.47
N PHE A 102 3.81 0.74 -1.58
CA PHE A 102 5.17 0.42 -1.13
C PHE A 102 6.19 0.67 -2.23
N GLY A 103 7.33 1.29 -1.87
CA GLY A 103 8.45 1.56 -2.77
C GLY A 103 8.26 2.70 -3.77
N VAL A 104 7.04 3.19 -3.98
CA VAL A 104 6.77 4.35 -4.85
C VAL A 104 7.00 5.65 -4.08
N GLN A 105 7.60 6.64 -4.74
CA GLN A 105 7.99 7.91 -4.11
C GLN A 105 6.76 8.71 -3.64
N CYS A 106 6.83 9.26 -2.42
CA CYS A 106 5.72 9.99 -1.79
C CYS A 106 5.24 11.19 -2.61
N ASN A 107 6.14 11.90 -3.30
CA ASN A 107 5.77 13.04 -4.13
C ASN A 107 4.89 12.64 -5.33
N LEU A 108 5.15 11.49 -5.95
CA LEU A 108 4.36 10.95 -7.04
C LEU A 108 2.97 10.51 -6.55
N LEU A 109 2.93 9.80 -5.43
CA LEU A 109 1.68 9.38 -4.80
C LEU A 109 0.84 10.57 -4.33
N GLY A 110 1.46 11.56 -3.70
CA GLY A 110 0.80 12.79 -3.26
C GLY A 110 0.18 13.56 -4.43
N LYS A 111 0.92 13.76 -5.53
CA LYS A 111 0.38 14.41 -6.74
C LYS A 111 -0.81 13.66 -7.33
N SER A 112 -0.81 12.32 -7.29
CA SER A 112 -1.90 11.52 -7.89
C SER A 112 -3.25 11.65 -7.19
N LEU A 113 -3.28 12.22 -5.98
CA LEU A 113 -4.51 12.39 -5.19
C LEU A 113 -5.31 13.65 -5.56
N PHE A 114 -4.71 14.58 -6.30
CA PHE A 114 -5.31 15.83 -6.78
C PHE A 114 -5.47 15.79 -8.30
#